data_AF-A0A8H7XRW6-F1
#
_entry.id   AF-A0A8H7XRW6-F1
#
_cell.length_a   1.000
_cell.length_b   1.000
_cell.length_c   1.000
_cell.angle_alpha   90.00
_cell.angle_beta   90.00
_cell.angle_gamma   90.00
#
_symmetry.space_group_name_H-M   'P 1'
#
loop_
_entity.id
_entity.type
_entity.pdbx_description
1 polymer ?
#
loop_
_entity_poly.entity_id
_entity_poly.type
_entity_poly.pdbx_seq_one_letter_code
_entity_poly.pdbx_strand_id
1 'polypeptide(L)'
;MLVPFFTITFLSLALSASASPARRTTTFCEQLVVSCAAAGPQSITNPWTIPACIFGATCFGGSSPVDAFLIAVATERGDPSSAHASLSLPVLTVETFNNISTDRVVITQQNFIDGVYSALDASNGPYPDVSSVISSFQSISVWTQFCSNRGIPWKNFADYFKYSATVDSPGCTSPAYPVVTNEPSCQKIFEECLRTVNFNLYNIWTVKPCVFAAVCFPGDINVDKMLTAVYVYRTGNDPSTAPKSSDQPSLSQAQFASISTNGNTVTTQNWIDGYYELLSGAGGPFPTSADIVVEYFRRVRNWTGFCGLDGVRYQAFAYYFNWSSTNSYPVICP
;
A
#
# COMPACT_ATOMS: atom_id res chain seq x y z
N MET A 1 31.57 -1.33 -64.95
CA MET A 1 31.43 -2.24 -63.81
C MET A 1 30.59 -1.52 -62.75
N LEU A 2 29.31 -1.87 -62.65
CA LEU A 2 28.35 -1.32 -61.69
C LEU A 2 28.03 -2.43 -60.69
N VAL A 3 28.35 -2.21 -59.42
CA VAL A 3 28.10 -3.16 -58.33
C VAL A 3 26.79 -2.74 -57.62
N PRO A 4 25.81 -3.64 -57.43
CA PRO A 4 24.58 -3.29 -56.73
C PRO A 4 24.80 -3.39 -55.21
N PHE A 5 24.38 -2.35 -54.49
CA PHE A 5 24.26 -2.36 -53.03
C PHE A 5 22.94 -3.02 -52.62
N PHE A 6 23.01 -4.11 -51.87
CA PHE A 6 21.87 -4.74 -51.21
C PHE A 6 21.70 -4.15 -49.80
N THR A 7 20.62 -3.41 -49.58
CA THR A 7 20.22 -2.91 -48.26
C THR A 7 19.36 -3.98 -47.56
N ILE A 8 19.86 -4.56 -46.47
CA ILE A 8 19.12 -5.52 -45.63
C ILE A 8 18.45 -4.73 -44.50
N THR A 9 17.13 -4.58 -44.56
CA THR A 9 16.33 -3.96 -43.50
C THR A 9 15.99 -5.01 -42.44
N PHE A 10 16.63 -4.93 -41.27
CA PHE A 10 16.30 -5.76 -40.10
C PHE A 10 15.00 -5.26 -39.45
N LEU A 11 13.91 -6.00 -39.64
CA LEU A 11 12.63 -5.77 -38.97
C LEU A 11 12.74 -6.27 -37.52
N SER A 12 12.88 -5.36 -36.56
CA SER A 12 12.91 -5.70 -35.14
C SER A 12 11.48 -5.97 -34.64
N LEU A 13 11.14 -7.24 -34.47
CA LEU A 13 9.92 -7.67 -33.77
C LEU A 13 10.11 -7.43 -32.27
N ALA A 14 9.60 -6.32 -31.77
CA ALA A 14 9.45 -6.11 -30.34
C ALA A 14 8.33 -7.05 -29.84
N LEU A 15 8.70 -8.14 -29.17
CA LEU A 15 7.74 -8.92 -28.39
C LEU A 15 7.32 -8.08 -27.18
N SER A 16 6.15 -7.47 -27.25
CA SER A 16 5.47 -6.94 -26.07
C SER A 16 5.08 -8.13 -25.19
N ALA A 17 5.81 -8.36 -24.10
CA ALA A 17 5.41 -9.30 -23.07
C ALA A 17 4.13 -8.75 -22.42
N SER A 18 2.97 -9.29 -22.78
CA SER A 18 1.74 -9.06 -22.06
C SER A 18 1.90 -9.71 -20.68
N ALA A 19 2.02 -8.88 -19.64
CA ALA A 19 1.99 -9.36 -18.27
C ALA A 19 0.66 -10.10 -18.07
N SER A 20 0.74 -11.41 -17.83
CA SER A 20 -0.45 -12.21 -17.54
C SER A 20 -1.10 -11.67 -16.26
N PRO A 21 -2.45 -11.65 -16.16
CA PRO A 21 -3.15 -11.19 -14.96
C PRO A 21 -2.64 -11.96 -13.74
N ALA A 22 -2.09 -11.26 -12.77
CA ALA A 22 -1.58 -11.87 -11.55
C ALA A 22 -2.73 -11.98 -10.53
N ARG A 23 -3.17 -13.22 -10.26
CA ARG A 23 -4.02 -13.53 -9.11
C ARG A 23 -3.22 -13.26 -7.83
N ARG A 24 -3.77 -12.52 -6.86
CA ARG A 24 -3.16 -12.46 -5.52
C ARG A 24 -3.20 -13.86 -4.92
N THR A 25 -2.05 -14.41 -4.58
CA THR A 25 -1.90 -15.78 -4.04
C THR A 25 -2.22 -15.84 -2.55
N THR A 26 -3.39 -15.33 -2.15
CA THR A 26 -3.86 -15.43 -0.75
C THR A 26 -4.97 -16.49 -0.67
N THR A 27 -4.96 -17.27 0.41
CA THR A 27 -5.88 -18.39 0.61
C THR A 27 -7.35 -17.95 0.67
N PHE A 28 -7.65 -16.76 1.19
CA PHE A 28 -9.02 -16.23 1.20
C PHE A 28 -9.55 -15.89 -0.20
N CYS A 29 -8.69 -15.35 -1.08
CA CYS A 29 -9.06 -15.05 -2.46
C CYS A 29 -9.35 -16.32 -3.25
N GLU A 30 -8.64 -17.41 -2.93
CA GLU A 30 -8.94 -18.72 -3.47
C GLU A 30 -10.28 -19.24 -3.01
N GLN A 31 -10.55 -19.15 -1.71
CA GLN A 31 -11.84 -19.56 -1.18
C GLN A 31 -13.01 -18.76 -1.76
N LEU A 32 -12.86 -17.45 -1.99
CA LEU A 32 -13.92 -16.64 -2.63
C LEU A 32 -14.19 -17.08 -4.07
N VAL A 33 -13.16 -17.49 -4.83
CA VAL A 33 -13.34 -18.07 -6.18
C VAL A 33 -14.10 -19.39 -6.11
N VAL A 34 -13.70 -20.29 -5.20
CA VAL A 34 -14.37 -21.59 -4.99
C VAL A 34 -15.83 -21.40 -4.57
N SER A 35 -16.08 -20.54 -3.58
CA SER A 35 -17.43 -20.22 -3.09
C SER A 35 -18.29 -19.56 -4.18
N CYS A 36 -17.70 -18.70 -5.02
CA CYS A 36 -18.38 -18.14 -6.18
C CYS A 36 -18.75 -19.22 -7.20
N ALA A 37 -17.80 -20.07 -7.59
CA ALA A 37 -18.02 -21.17 -8.53
C ALA A 37 -19.09 -22.16 -8.05
N ALA A 38 -19.13 -22.42 -6.74
CA ALA A 38 -20.11 -23.29 -6.09
C ALA A 38 -21.55 -22.75 -6.11
N ALA A 39 -21.75 -21.44 -6.34
CA ALA A 39 -23.08 -20.82 -6.44
C ALA A 39 -23.86 -21.20 -7.71
N GLY A 40 -23.30 -22.07 -8.56
CA GLY A 40 -23.99 -22.63 -9.71
C GLY A 40 -23.95 -21.72 -10.95
N PRO A 41 -24.88 -21.90 -11.91
CA PRO A 41 -24.84 -21.16 -13.18
C PRO A 41 -24.85 -19.63 -13.04
N GLN A 42 -25.41 -19.10 -11.95
CA GLN A 42 -25.43 -17.66 -11.68
C GLN A 42 -24.03 -17.06 -11.53
N SER A 43 -23.02 -17.84 -11.15
CA SER A 43 -21.63 -17.38 -11.06
C SER A 43 -21.01 -17.01 -12.41
N ILE A 44 -21.67 -17.40 -13.52
CA ILE A 44 -21.27 -17.08 -14.89
C ILE A 44 -22.23 -16.09 -15.53
N THR A 45 -23.54 -16.25 -15.32
CA THR A 45 -24.54 -15.40 -15.99
C THR A 45 -24.80 -14.06 -15.29
N ASN A 46 -24.72 -14.05 -13.96
CA ASN A 46 -24.93 -12.84 -13.16
C ASN A 46 -24.15 -12.91 -11.82
N PRO A 47 -22.80 -12.95 -11.88
CA PRO A 47 -21.97 -13.15 -10.70
C PRO A 47 -22.16 -12.05 -9.64
N TRP A 48 -22.60 -10.87 -10.03
CA TRP A 48 -22.76 -9.73 -9.13
C TRP A 48 -23.98 -9.81 -8.21
N THR A 49 -24.71 -10.92 -8.24
CA THR A 49 -25.74 -11.26 -7.22
C THR A 49 -25.18 -12.13 -6.10
N ILE A 50 -23.94 -12.62 -6.24
CA ILE A 50 -23.31 -13.55 -5.31
C ILE A 50 -22.19 -12.81 -4.55
N PRO A 51 -22.29 -12.64 -3.22
CA PRO A 51 -21.29 -11.92 -2.43
C PRO A 51 -19.85 -12.42 -2.65
N ALA A 52 -19.66 -13.75 -2.65
CA ALA A 52 -18.35 -14.36 -2.90
C ALA A 52 -17.75 -13.94 -4.26
N CYS A 53 -18.57 -13.76 -5.29
CA CYS A 53 -18.08 -13.32 -6.59
C CYS A 53 -17.70 -11.84 -6.60
N ILE A 54 -18.49 -10.98 -5.95
CA ILE A 54 -18.22 -9.55 -5.84
C ILE A 54 -16.88 -9.34 -5.15
N PHE A 55 -16.67 -9.96 -3.98
CA PHE A 55 -15.44 -9.80 -3.23
C PHE A 55 -14.26 -10.54 -3.87
N GLY A 56 -14.49 -11.73 -4.44
CA GLY A 56 -13.47 -12.52 -5.13
C GLY A 56 -12.89 -11.80 -6.36
N ALA A 57 -13.70 -11.08 -7.12
CA ALA A 57 -13.24 -10.33 -8.29
C ALA A 57 -12.19 -9.25 -7.96
N THR A 58 -12.23 -8.72 -6.74
CA THR A 58 -11.31 -7.67 -6.27
C THR A 58 -9.92 -8.20 -5.90
N CYS A 59 -9.76 -9.53 -5.84
CA CYS A 59 -8.49 -10.19 -5.57
C CYS A 59 -7.56 -10.23 -6.79
N PHE A 60 -8.04 -9.84 -7.95
CA PHE A 60 -7.30 -9.91 -9.21
C PHE A 60 -6.78 -8.51 -9.57
N GLY A 61 -5.56 -8.45 -10.09
CA GLY A 61 -4.91 -7.21 -10.53
C GLY A 61 -4.42 -7.31 -11.98
N GLY A 62 -3.69 -6.28 -12.42
CA GLY A 62 -3.17 -6.19 -13.78
C GLY A 62 -4.11 -5.44 -14.74
N SER A 63 -3.93 -5.65 -16.05
CA SER A 63 -4.68 -4.94 -17.09
C SER A 63 -6.13 -5.42 -17.24
N SER A 64 -6.46 -6.62 -16.75
CA SER A 64 -7.79 -7.22 -16.91
C SER A 64 -8.28 -7.95 -15.65
N PRO A 65 -8.41 -7.25 -14.51
CA PRO A 65 -8.63 -7.88 -13.21
C PRO A 65 -9.93 -8.68 -13.15
N VAL A 66 -11.07 -8.10 -13.56
CA VAL A 66 -12.38 -8.76 -13.45
C VAL A 66 -12.53 -9.91 -14.46
N ASP A 67 -12.05 -9.76 -15.69
CA ASP A 67 -12.09 -10.85 -16.68
C ASP A 67 -11.21 -12.03 -16.26
N ALA A 68 -10.04 -11.77 -15.66
CA ALA A 68 -9.21 -12.81 -15.10
C ALA A 68 -9.91 -13.58 -13.97
N PHE A 69 -10.67 -12.87 -13.12
CA PHE A 69 -11.51 -13.51 -12.10
C PHE A 69 -12.58 -14.40 -12.73
N LEU A 70 -13.31 -13.92 -13.74
CA LEU A 70 -14.37 -14.68 -14.40
C LEU A 70 -13.83 -15.95 -15.07
N ILE A 71 -12.64 -15.88 -15.68
CA ILE A 71 -11.92 -17.05 -16.20
C ILE A 71 -11.56 -18.02 -15.07
N ALA A 72 -11.10 -17.52 -13.92
CA ALA A 72 -10.78 -18.38 -12.77
C ALA A 72 -12.03 -19.11 -12.24
N VAL A 73 -13.17 -18.42 -12.14
CA VAL A 73 -14.46 -19.03 -11.74
C VAL A 73 -14.91 -20.09 -12.75
N ALA A 74 -14.83 -19.79 -14.06
CA ALA A 74 -15.20 -20.74 -15.11
C ALA A 74 -14.28 -21.98 -15.11
N THR A 75 -12.98 -21.78 -14.88
CA THR A 75 -11.99 -22.84 -14.74
C THR A 75 -12.27 -23.72 -13.51
N GLU A 76 -12.58 -23.12 -12.37
CA GLU A 76 -12.96 -23.83 -11.15
C GLU A 76 -14.21 -24.70 -11.36
N ARG A 77 -15.12 -24.27 -12.24
CA ARG A 77 -16.30 -25.04 -12.64
C ARG A 77 -16.02 -26.16 -13.65
N GLY A 78 -14.78 -26.28 -14.13
CA GLY A 78 -14.39 -27.25 -15.16
C GLY A 78 -14.77 -26.86 -16.58
N ASP A 79 -15.18 -25.61 -16.83
CA ASP A 79 -15.50 -25.10 -18.17
C ASP A 79 -14.95 -23.68 -18.39
N PRO A 80 -13.63 -23.53 -18.65
CA PRO A 80 -13.04 -22.22 -18.94
C PRO A 80 -13.68 -21.51 -20.15
N SER A 81 -14.27 -22.26 -21.08
CA SER A 81 -14.88 -21.71 -22.29
C SER A 81 -16.20 -20.98 -22.04
N SER A 82 -16.82 -21.20 -20.87
CA SER A 82 -18.01 -20.48 -20.44
C SER A 82 -17.72 -19.10 -19.86
N ALA A 83 -16.45 -18.69 -19.73
CA ALA A 83 -16.11 -17.38 -19.19
C ALA A 83 -16.65 -16.26 -20.10
N HIS A 84 -17.42 -15.35 -19.51
CA HIS A 84 -17.92 -14.17 -20.20
C HIS A 84 -17.00 -12.98 -19.91
N ALA A 85 -16.84 -12.07 -20.87
CA ALA A 85 -16.22 -10.78 -20.61
C ALA A 85 -17.12 -9.95 -19.66
N SER A 86 -16.53 -9.17 -18.76
CA SER A 86 -17.27 -8.30 -17.84
C SER A 86 -18.26 -7.38 -18.56
N LEU A 87 -17.88 -6.92 -19.76
CA LEU A 87 -18.70 -6.09 -20.64
C LEU A 87 -19.96 -6.77 -21.17
N SER A 88 -20.09 -8.10 -21.15
CA SER A 88 -21.33 -8.78 -21.55
C SER A 88 -22.24 -9.14 -20.37
N LEU A 89 -21.76 -9.03 -19.13
CA LEU A 89 -22.53 -9.36 -17.93
C LEU A 89 -23.48 -8.23 -17.48
N PRO A 90 -24.53 -8.52 -16.70
CA PRO A 90 -25.32 -7.49 -16.05
C PRO A 90 -24.46 -6.53 -15.22
N VAL A 91 -24.95 -5.31 -14.98
CA VAL A 91 -24.30 -4.35 -14.06
C VAL A 91 -24.69 -4.70 -12.62
N LEU A 92 -23.77 -4.52 -11.67
CA LEU A 92 -24.07 -4.67 -10.24
C LEU A 92 -25.24 -3.74 -9.83
N THR A 93 -26.29 -4.32 -9.26
CA THR A 93 -27.53 -3.60 -8.97
C THR A 93 -27.41 -2.70 -7.73
N VAL A 94 -28.25 -1.66 -7.66
CA VAL A 94 -28.36 -0.82 -6.45
C VAL A 94 -28.79 -1.64 -5.23
N GLU A 95 -29.62 -2.66 -5.41
CA GLU A 95 -30.04 -3.56 -4.33
C GLU A 95 -28.84 -4.33 -3.76
N THR A 96 -28.03 -4.97 -4.61
CA THR A 96 -26.78 -5.62 -4.20
C THR A 96 -25.87 -4.63 -3.47
N PHE A 97 -25.71 -3.43 -3.99
CA PHE A 97 -24.90 -2.39 -3.37
C PHE A 97 -25.41 -1.99 -1.98
N ASN A 98 -26.72 -1.83 -1.82
CA ASN A 98 -27.36 -1.48 -0.55
C ASN A 98 -27.25 -2.61 0.49
N ASN A 99 -27.04 -3.85 0.07
CA ASN A 99 -26.75 -4.96 0.99
C ASN A 99 -25.31 -4.93 1.52
N ILE A 100 -24.40 -4.21 0.85
CA ILE A 100 -23.00 -4.02 1.29
C ILE A 100 -22.85 -2.69 2.04
N SER A 101 -23.45 -1.62 1.52
CA SER A 101 -23.36 -0.27 2.07
C SER A 101 -24.30 -0.08 3.27
N THR A 102 -23.76 0.31 4.42
CA THR A 102 -24.57 0.61 5.62
C THR A 102 -25.45 1.85 5.43
N ASP A 103 -24.94 2.88 4.74
CA ASP A 103 -25.66 4.15 4.54
C ASP A 103 -26.45 4.22 3.22
N ARG A 104 -26.28 3.21 2.36
CA ARG A 104 -26.88 3.13 1.01
C ARG A 104 -26.42 4.25 0.06
N VAL A 105 -25.32 4.92 0.38
CA VAL A 105 -24.76 6.01 -0.43
C VAL A 105 -23.38 5.60 -0.98
N VAL A 106 -22.51 5.07 -0.12
CA VAL A 106 -21.15 4.69 -0.46
C VAL A 106 -20.78 3.33 0.14
N ILE A 107 -19.87 2.60 -0.50
CA ILE A 107 -19.16 1.49 0.15
C ILE A 107 -17.89 2.06 0.77
N THR A 108 -17.86 2.12 2.10
CA THR A 108 -16.65 2.46 2.85
C THR A 108 -15.70 1.26 2.91
N GLN A 109 -14.45 1.51 3.34
CA GLN A 109 -13.50 0.42 3.61
C GLN A 109 -14.05 -0.58 4.62
N GLN A 110 -14.75 -0.11 5.66
CA GLN A 110 -15.33 -1.00 6.67
C GLN A 110 -16.45 -1.86 6.09
N ASN A 111 -17.35 -1.27 5.28
CA ASN A 111 -18.39 -2.03 4.58
C ASN A 111 -17.80 -3.14 3.71
N PHE A 112 -16.69 -2.83 3.04
CA PHE A 112 -15.98 -3.80 2.23
C PHE A 112 -15.37 -4.92 3.07
N ILE A 113 -14.70 -4.58 4.18
CA ILE A 113 -14.15 -5.56 5.14
C ILE A 113 -15.26 -6.49 5.64
N ASP A 114 -16.33 -5.92 6.19
CA ASP A 114 -17.45 -6.69 6.75
C ASP A 114 -18.05 -7.63 5.69
N GLY A 115 -18.20 -7.13 4.45
CA GLY A 115 -18.67 -7.92 3.32
C GLY A 115 -17.76 -9.09 2.96
N VAL A 116 -16.43 -8.90 2.94
CA VAL A 116 -15.48 -10.00 2.69
C VAL A 116 -15.58 -11.09 3.77
N TYR A 117 -15.62 -10.69 5.04
CA TYR A 117 -15.69 -11.66 6.15
C TYR A 117 -17.04 -12.38 6.15
N SER A 118 -18.14 -11.67 5.92
CA SER A 118 -19.47 -12.25 5.77
C SER A 118 -19.55 -13.26 4.62
N ALA A 119 -18.88 -12.98 3.48
CA ALA A 119 -18.82 -13.93 2.36
C ALA A 119 -18.00 -15.19 2.67
N LEU A 120 -16.98 -15.08 3.54
CA LEU A 120 -16.14 -16.19 3.98
C LEU A 120 -16.79 -17.03 5.10
N ASP A 121 -17.72 -16.47 5.87
CA ASP A 121 -18.47 -17.21 6.89
C ASP A 121 -19.22 -18.40 6.30
N ALA A 122 -19.71 -18.26 5.05
CA ALA A 122 -20.40 -19.34 4.34
C ALA A 122 -19.52 -20.58 4.10
N SER A 123 -18.19 -20.41 4.10
CA SER A 123 -17.19 -21.50 3.96
C SER A 123 -16.35 -21.71 5.22
N ASN A 124 -16.66 -21.03 6.33
CA ASN A 124 -15.89 -21.05 7.57
C ASN A 124 -14.41 -20.64 7.36
N GLY A 125 -14.19 -19.55 6.61
CA GLY A 125 -12.86 -19.03 6.29
C GLY A 125 -12.19 -19.73 5.10
N PRO A 126 -10.86 -19.57 4.92
CA PRO A 126 -9.91 -18.92 5.84
C PRO A 126 -10.08 -17.40 5.89
N TYR A 127 -10.02 -16.84 7.10
CA TYR A 127 -10.11 -15.39 7.30
C TYR A 127 -8.74 -14.74 7.06
N PRO A 128 -8.66 -13.72 6.19
CA PRO A 128 -7.42 -13.01 5.96
C PRO A 128 -7.02 -12.09 7.11
N ASP A 129 -5.78 -11.62 7.09
CA ASP A 129 -5.43 -10.41 7.80
C ASP A 129 -6.16 -9.20 7.18
N VAL A 130 -6.67 -8.31 8.02
CA VAL A 130 -7.47 -7.15 7.58
C VAL A 130 -6.70 -6.28 6.58
N SER A 131 -5.37 -6.19 6.67
CA SER A 131 -4.55 -5.41 5.73
C SER A 131 -4.63 -5.94 4.30
N SER A 132 -4.81 -7.26 4.11
CA SER A 132 -4.98 -7.86 2.78
C SER A 132 -6.31 -7.43 2.15
N VAL A 133 -7.37 -7.37 2.95
CA VAL A 133 -8.71 -6.94 2.51
C VAL A 133 -8.73 -5.45 2.19
N ILE A 134 -8.09 -4.63 3.04
CA ILE A 134 -7.89 -3.20 2.80
C ILE A 134 -7.17 -2.97 1.47
N SER A 135 -6.15 -3.77 1.16
CA SER A 135 -5.42 -3.68 -0.10
C SER A 135 -6.27 -4.03 -1.32
N SER A 136 -7.25 -4.94 -1.20
CA SER A 136 -8.21 -5.21 -2.28
C SER A 136 -9.18 -4.04 -2.48
N PHE A 137 -9.72 -3.49 -1.39
CA PHE A 137 -10.57 -2.30 -1.45
C PHE A 137 -9.84 -1.11 -2.11
N GLN A 138 -8.57 -0.89 -1.73
CA GLN A 138 -7.70 0.12 -2.31
C GLN A 138 -7.60 0.02 -3.83
N SER A 139 -7.47 -1.18 -4.38
CA SER A 139 -7.40 -1.36 -5.84
C SER A 139 -8.67 -0.84 -6.54
N ILE A 140 -9.84 -1.05 -5.95
CA ILE A 140 -11.11 -0.53 -6.45
C ILE A 140 -11.16 0.99 -6.28
N SER A 141 -10.78 1.51 -5.11
CA SER A 141 -10.76 2.95 -4.82
C SER A 141 -9.83 3.72 -5.77
N VAL A 142 -8.66 3.15 -6.10
CA VAL A 142 -7.72 3.71 -7.07
C VAL A 142 -8.31 3.69 -8.48
N TRP A 143 -8.90 2.56 -8.88
CA TRP A 143 -9.54 2.44 -10.20
C TRP A 143 -10.67 3.46 -10.37
N THR A 144 -11.48 3.63 -9.33
CA THR A 144 -12.66 4.51 -9.32
C THR A 144 -12.35 5.98 -8.99
N GLN A 145 -11.11 6.30 -8.60
CA GLN A 145 -10.66 7.62 -8.12
C GLN A 145 -11.27 8.09 -6.78
N PHE A 146 -11.76 7.18 -5.94
CA PHE A 146 -12.29 7.48 -4.60
C PHE A 146 -11.27 7.19 -3.50
N CYS A 147 -10.14 7.89 -3.56
CA CYS A 147 -8.95 7.56 -2.79
C CYS A 147 -8.93 8.11 -1.35
N SER A 148 -9.92 8.93 -0.98
CA SER A 148 -9.95 9.72 0.25
C SER A 148 -10.69 9.04 1.42
N ASN A 149 -10.82 7.70 1.41
CA ASN A 149 -11.56 6.90 2.40
C ASN A 149 -13.03 7.28 2.64
N ARG A 150 -13.59 8.25 1.89
CA ARG A 150 -15.00 8.67 1.96
C ARG A 150 -15.98 7.64 1.38
N GLY A 151 -15.47 6.52 0.87
CA GLY A 151 -16.24 5.45 0.26
C GLY A 151 -16.49 5.65 -1.24
N ILE A 152 -16.89 4.57 -1.90
CA ILE A 152 -17.11 4.49 -3.34
C ILE A 152 -18.63 4.53 -3.61
N PRO A 153 -19.16 5.54 -4.33
CA PRO A 153 -20.56 5.56 -4.73
C PRO A 153 -20.95 4.39 -5.62
N TRP A 154 -22.23 4.01 -5.61
CA TRP A 154 -22.75 2.87 -6.36
C TRP A 154 -22.29 2.84 -7.81
N LYS A 155 -22.47 3.94 -8.54
CA LYS A 155 -22.16 3.99 -9.97
C LYS A 155 -20.70 3.61 -10.23
N ASN A 156 -19.76 4.19 -9.47
CA ASN A 156 -18.34 3.92 -9.64
C ASN A 156 -17.96 2.50 -9.20
N PHE A 157 -18.57 2.00 -8.12
CA PHE A 157 -18.36 0.63 -7.68
C PHE A 157 -18.86 -0.38 -8.72
N ALA A 158 -20.05 -0.17 -9.29
CA ALA A 158 -20.60 -1.01 -10.35
C ALA A 158 -19.80 -0.90 -11.66
N ASP A 159 -19.35 0.30 -12.00
CA ASP A 159 -18.53 0.56 -13.18
C ASP A 159 -17.17 -0.18 -13.09
N TYR A 160 -16.59 -0.37 -11.90
CA TYR A 160 -15.40 -1.21 -11.72
C TYR A 160 -15.63 -2.65 -12.21
N PHE A 161 -16.70 -3.32 -11.77
CA PHE A 161 -17.01 -4.69 -12.19
C PHE A 161 -17.36 -4.79 -13.67
N LYS A 162 -17.84 -3.69 -14.27
CA LYS A 162 -18.23 -3.67 -15.68
C LYS A 162 -17.05 -3.40 -16.61
N TYR A 163 -16.22 -2.41 -16.28
CA TYR A 163 -15.29 -1.78 -17.21
C TYR A 163 -13.81 -1.94 -16.85
N SER A 164 -13.45 -2.37 -15.63
CA SER A 164 -12.04 -2.43 -15.21
C SER A 164 -11.17 -3.38 -16.03
N ALA A 165 -11.77 -4.29 -16.79
CA ALA A 165 -11.04 -5.17 -17.70
C ALA A 165 -10.62 -4.53 -19.03
N THR A 166 -11.25 -3.41 -19.40
CA THR A 166 -11.05 -2.74 -20.70
C THR A 166 -10.74 -1.26 -20.59
N VAL A 167 -10.91 -0.68 -19.41
CA VAL A 167 -10.62 0.73 -19.12
C VAL A 167 -9.54 0.78 -18.05
N ASP A 168 -8.42 1.37 -18.42
CA ASP A 168 -7.33 1.61 -17.47
C ASP A 168 -7.79 2.53 -16.35
N SER A 169 -7.27 2.27 -15.15
CA SER A 169 -7.46 3.20 -14.04
C SER A 169 -6.81 4.53 -14.42
N PRO A 170 -7.55 5.65 -14.35
CA PRO A 170 -6.93 6.98 -14.39
C PRO A 170 -6.07 7.26 -13.15
N GLY A 171 -6.06 6.33 -12.20
CA GLY A 171 -5.37 6.40 -10.93
C GLY A 171 -6.02 7.37 -9.96
N CYS A 172 -5.56 7.32 -8.72
CA CYS A 172 -5.58 8.50 -7.88
C CYS A 172 -4.55 9.46 -8.46
N THR A 173 -4.96 10.66 -8.85
CA THR A 173 -4.03 11.79 -8.77
C THR A 173 -3.64 11.88 -7.30
N SER A 174 -2.48 11.34 -6.95
CA SER A 174 -1.99 11.46 -5.58
C SER A 174 -2.00 12.95 -5.27
N PRO A 175 -2.70 13.39 -4.21
CA PRO A 175 -2.56 14.76 -3.78
C PRO A 175 -1.06 15.01 -3.64
N ALA A 176 -0.64 16.21 -4.06
CA ALA A 176 0.75 16.62 -3.91
C ALA A 176 1.18 16.27 -2.48
N TYR A 177 2.31 15.59 -2.36
CA TYR A 177 2.79 15.19 -1.05
C TYR A 177 2.92 16.44 -0.17
N PRO A 178 2.49 16.38 1.10
CA PRO A 178 2.60 17.52 1.97
C PRO A 178 4.08 17.85 2.11
N VAL A 179 4.41 19.12 1.91
CA VAL A 179 5.77 19.62 2.13
C VAL A 179 5.94 19.78 3.62
N VAL A 180 6.76 18.92 4.20
CA VAL A 180 6.99 18.81 5.64
C VAL A 180 8.41 19.25 6.01
N THR A 181 9.28 19.43 5.01
CA THR A 181 10.63 19.98 5.18
C THR A 181 11.08 20.65 3.89
N ASN A 182 11.98 21.63 4.02
CA ASN A 182 12.65 22.26 2.88
C ASN A 182 13.91 21.49 2.45
N GLU A 183 14.36 20.49 3.22
CA GLU A 183 15.50 19.66 2.83
C GLU A 183 15.02 18.59 1.83
N PRO A 184 15.44 18.64 0.54
CA PRO A 184 14.83 17.83 -0.51
C PRO A 184 14.98 16.32 -0.31
N SER A 185 16.10 15.87 0.27
CA SER A 185 16.34 14.45 0.47
C SER A 185 15.42 13.85 1.55
N CYS A 186 15.19 14.61 2.63
CA CYS A 186 14.31 14.23 3.73
C CYS A 186 12.85 14.30 3.29
N GLN A 187 12.49 15.32 2.50
CA GLN A 187 11.16 15.38 1.88
C GLN A 187 10.94 14.12 1.03
N LYS A 188 11.92 13.73 0.21
CA LYS A 188 11.82 12.52 -0.62
C LYS A 188 11.66 11.25 0.21
N ILE A 189 12.43 11.07 1.27
CA ILE A 189 12.27 9.92 2.18
C ILE A 189 10.87 9.90 2.83
N PHE A 190 10.32 11.06 3.18
CA PHE A 190 8.95 11.15 3.65
C PHE A 190 7.92 10.79 2.56
N GLU A 191 8.12 11.20 1.31
CA GLU A 191 7.28 10.77 0.19
C GLU A 191 7.34 9.25 -0.02
N GLU A 192 8.52 8.65 0.13
CA GLU A 192 8.68 7.19 0.07
C GLU A 192 8.00 6.48 1.25
N CYS A 193 8.04 7.09 2.45
CA CYS A 193 7.23 6.67 3.60
C CYS A 193 5.75 6.71 3.24
N LEU A 194 5.24 7.85 2.76
CA LEU A 194 3.85 7.97 2.36
C LEU A 194 3.53 6.89 1.34
N ARG A 195 4.26 6.79 0.23
CA ARG A 195 4.08 5.81 -0.85
C ARG A 195 3.99 4.36 -0.34
N THR A 196 4.82 3.99 0.62
CA THR A 196 4.93 2.61 1.12
C THR A 196 3.91 2.29 2.21
N VAL A 197 3.54 3.27 3.04
CA VAL A 197 2.53 3.11 4.09
C VAL A 197 1.17 2.91 3.44
N ASN A 198 0.54 1.78 3.70
CA ASN A 198 -0.86 1.55 3.33
C ASN A 198 -1.80 2.28 4.31
N PHE A 199 -3.12 2.06 4.25
CA PHE A 199 -4.03 2.67 5.23
C PHE A 199 -3.92 2.06 6.64
N ASN A 200 -3.11 1.03 6.85
CA ASN A 200 -2.85 0.49 8.18
C ASN A 200 -1.78 1.33 8.91
N LEU A 201 -2.26 2.37 9.58
CA LEU A 201 -1.45 3.28 10.39
C LEU A 201 -1.24 2.78 11.83
N TYR A 202 -1.57 1.52 12.13
CA TYR A 202 -1.42 0.97 13.48
C TYR A 202 0.04 0.76 13.86
N ASN A 203 0.91 0.40 12.91
CA ASN A 203 2.34 0.24 13.16
C ASN A 203 3.15 0.73 11.96
N ILE A 204 3.27 2.04 11.85
CA ILE A 204 4.02 2.65 10.73
C ILE A 204 5.53 2.30 10.75
N TRP A 205 6.05 1.84 11.90
CA TRP A 205 7.46 1.52 12.06
C TRP A 205 7.87 0.24 11.35
N THR A 206 6.95 -0.58 10.84
CA THR A 206 7.29 -1.70 9.94
C THR A 206 7.71 -1.24 8.54
N VAL A 207 7.62 0.07 8.26
CA VAL A 207 7.97 0.65 6.96
C VAL A 207 9.32 1.38 7.07
N LYS A 208 10.38 0.78 6.51
CA LYS A 208 11.76 1.31 6.58
C LYS A 208 11.85 2.81 6.24
N PRO A 209 11.28 3.32 5.12
CA PRO A 209 11.30 4.76 4.84
C PRO A 209 10.71 5.64 5.95
N CYS A 210 9.70 5.17 6.68
CA CYS A 210 9.08 5.96 7.75
C CYS A 210 9.95 6.10 8.98
N VAL A 211 10.78 5.10 9.28
CA VAL A 211 11.79 5.18 10.34
C VAL A 211 12.79 6.29 10.04
N PHE A 212 13.26 6.38 8.78
CA PHE A 212 14.17 7.45 8.36
C PHE A 212 13.47 8.81 8.26
N ALA A 213 12.24 8.86 7.74
CA ALA A 213 11.46 10.09 7.62
C ALA A 213 11.24 10.72 9.00
N ALA A 214 10.81 9.94 9.99
CA ALA A 214 10.55 10.43 11.35
C ALA A 214 11.78 11.06 12.03
N VAL A 215 12.99 10.66 11.64
CA VAL A 215 14.25 11.18 12.21
C VAL A 215 14.82 12.35 11.40
N CYS A 216 14.47 12.50 10.12
CA CYS A 216 15.08 13.53 9.27
C CYS A 216 14.44 14.92 9.42
N PHE A 217 13.26 15.03 10.03
CA PHE A 217 12.54 16.30 10.21
C PHE A 217 13.28 17.33 11.06
N PRO A 218 13.66 18.52 10.54
CA PRO A 218 14.34 19.57 11.30
C PRO A 218 13.43 20.23 12.37
N GLY A 219 14.04 20.69 13.47
CA GLY A 219 13.43 21.62 14.44
C GLY A 219 12.22 21.08 15.20
N ASP A 220 11.11 21.82 15.15
CA ASP A 220 9.89 21.60 15.94
C ASP A 220 9.02 20.44 15.44
N ILE A 221 9.38 19.79 14.34
CA ILE A 221 8.65 18.64 13.81
C ILE A 221 9.17 17.39 14.51
N ASN A 222 8.45 16.96 15.54
CA ASN A 222 8.69 15.71 16.24
C ASN A 222 8.00 14.54 15.54
N VAL A 223 8.21 13.33 16.08
CA VAL A 223 7.62 12.09 15.55
C VAL A 223 6.10 12.18 15.47
N ASP A 224 5.43 12.83 16.42
CA ASP A 224 3.96 12.98 16.41
C ASP A 224 3.49 13.85 15.24
N LYS A 225 4.17 14.95 14.94
CA LYS A 225 3.82 15.80 13.79
C LYS A 225 4.02 15.07 12.46
N MET A 226 5.05 14.24 12.35
CA MET A 226 5.23 13.36 11.20
C MET A 226 4.07 12.37 11.09
N LEU A 227 3.70 11.69 12.17
CA LEU A 227 2.56 10.77 12.20
C LEU A 227 1.25 11.45 11.82
N THR A 228 1.01 12.67 12.31
CA THR A 228 -0.15 13.49 11.92
C THR A 228 -0.14 13.79 10.43
N ALA A 229 1.00 14.16 9.84
CA ALA A 229 1.10 14.41 8.40
C ALA A 229 0.79 13.14 7.58
N VAL A 230 1.32 11.98 8.00
CA VAL A 230 0.99 10.69 7.36
C VAL A 230 -0.49 10.37 7.51
N TYR A 231 -1.05 10.52 8.71
CA TYR A 231 -2.44 10.24 9.01
C TYR A 231 -3.40 11.10 8.18
N VAL A 232 -3.20 12.41 8.17
CA VAL A 232 -4.04 13.33 7.38
C VAL A 232 -3.91 13.03 5.89
N TYR A 233 -2.70 12.78 5.39
CA TYR A 233 -2.49 12.45 3.97
C TYR A 233 -3.19 11.13 3.58
N ARG A 234 -3.06 10.10 4.42
CA ARG A 234 -3.60 8.76 4.13
C ARG A 234 -5.10 8.66 4.38
N THR A 235 -5.66 9.42 5.31
CA THR A 235 -7.06 9.25 5.70
C THR A 235 -7.96 10.40 5.28
N GLY A 236 -7.41 11.60 5.10
CA GLY A 236 -8.19 12.83 4.96
C GLY A 236 -8.94 13.25 6.23
N ASN A 237 -8.69 12.59 7.36
CA ASN A 237 -9.35 12.87 8.65
C ASN A 237 -8.72 14.07 9.36
N ASP A 238 -9.40 14.53 10.42
CA ASP A 238 -8.94 15.64 11.25
C ASP A 238 -7.61 15.31 11.97
N PRO A 239 -6.61 16.21 11.92
CA PRO A 239 -5.30 15.99 12.53
C PRO A 239 -5.34 15.75 14.05
N SER A 240 -6.36 16.24 14.76
CA SER A 240 -6.52 16.02 16.21
C SER A 240 -6.83 14.57 16.58
N THR A 241 -7.24 13.75 15.60
CA THR A 241 -7.52 12.32 15.76
C THR A 241 -6.35 11.43 15.34
N ALA A 242 -5.22 12.01 14.92
CA ALA A 242 -4.05 11.25 14.53
C ALA A 242 -3.47 10.46 15.73
N PRO A 243 -2.99 9.22 15.52
CA PRO A 243 -2.36 8.44 16.58
C PRO A 243 -1.06 9.11 17.03
N LYS A 244 -0.79 9.07 18.33
CA LYS A 244 0.48 9.55 18.88
C LYS A 244 1.54 8.47 18.77
N SER A 245 2.82 8.87 18.80
CA SER A 245 3.95 7.93 18.89
C SER A 245 3.83 6.95 20.06
N SER A 246 3.30 7.40 21.19
CA SER A 246 3.08 6.56 22.38
C SER A 246 2.02 5.48 22.17
N ASP A 247 1.11 5.66 21.20
CA ASP A 247 0.03 4.74 20.89
C ASP A 247 0.44 3.70 19.84
N GLN A 248 1.58 3.90 19.17
CA GLN A 248 2.13 2.98 18.19
C GLN A 248 2.87 1.84 18.89
N PRO A 249 2.76 0.59 18.40
CA PRO A 249 3.66 -0.50 18.80
C PRO A 249 5.11 -0.07 18.62
N SER A 250 6.02 -0.56 19.45
CA SER A 250 7.44 -0.24 19.29
C SER A 250 8.00 -0.77 17.98
N LEU A 251 9.01 -0.07 17.44
CA LEU A 251 9.83 -0.56 16.33
C LEU A 251 10.25 -2.01 16.59
N SER A 252 10.01 -2.92 15.65
CA SER A 252 10.34 -4.33 15.84
C SER A 252 11.84 -4.60 15.77
N GLN A 253 12.31 -5.66 16.43
CA GLN A 253 13.71 -6.09 16.34
C GLN A 253 14.12 -6.42 14.90
N ALA A 254 13.20 -6.97 14.09
CA ALA A 254 13.45 -7.28 12.68
C ALA A 254 13.68 -6.01 11.86
N GLN A 255 12.86 -4.97 12.07
CA GLN A 255 13.06 -3.70 11.40
C GLN A 255 14.35 -3.02 11.86
N PHE A 256 14.67 -3.06 13.16
CA PHE A 256 15.93 -2.57 13.69
C PHE A 256 17.15 -3.31 13.11
N ALA A 257 17.06 -4.64 12.98
CA ALA A 257 18.10 -5.45 12.35
C ALA A 257 18.29 -5.08 10.87
N SER A 258 17.22 -4.68 10.16
CA SER A 258 17.33 -4.26 8.76
C SER A 258 18.07 -2.93 8.53
N ILE A 259 18.32 -2.16 9.59
CA ILE A 259 19.04 -0.88 9.57
C ILE A 259 20.32 -0.90 10.40
N SER A 260 20.73 -2.07 10.91
CA SER A 260 21.96 -2.26 11.66
C SER A 260 22.80 -3.38 11.01
N THR A 261 24.13 -3.26 11.03
CA THR A 261 24.98 -4.30 10.41
C THR A 261 25.02 -5.60 11.22
N ASN A 262 24.85 -5.52 12.55
CA ASN A 262 25.01 -6.65 13.45
C ASN A 262 23.73 -7.01 14.24
N GLY A 263 22.60 -6.34 13.96
CA GLY A 263 21.35 -6.51 14.71
C GLY A 263 21.34 -5.94 16.13
N ASN A 264 22.46 -5.36 16.60
CA ASN A 264 22.65 -4.96 18.00
C ASN A 264 22.63 -3.43 18.19
N THR A 265 23.31 -2.69 17.31
CA THR A 265 23.37 -1.22 17.36
C THR A 265 23.23 -0.60 15.98
N VAL A 266 22.58 0.56 15.91
CA VAL A 266 22.61 1.42 14.72
C VAL A 266 23.74 2.42 14.92
N THR A 267 24.77 2.33 14.10
CA THR A 267 25.87 3.31 14.08
C THR A 267 25.55 4.47 13.13
N THR A 268 26.33 5.55 13.20
CA THR A 268 26.23 6.65 12.22
C THR A 268 26.41 6.15 10.79
N GLN A 269 27.33 5.21 10.55
CA GLN A 269 27.55 4.66 9.21
C GLN A 269 26.34 3.85 8.74
N ASN A 270 25.75 3.02 9.62
CA ASN A 270 24.54 2.27 9.27
C ASN A 270 23.37 3.18 8.90
N TRP A 271 23.25 4.30 9.62
CA TRP A 271 22.24 5.30 9.32
C TRP A 271 22.46 5.97 7.95
N ILE A 272 23.71 6.36 7.65
CA ILE A 272 24.08 6.92 6.34
C ILE A 272 23.76 5.91 5.24
N ASP A 273 24.25 4.67 5.37
CA ASP A 273 24.08 3.64 4.34
C ASP A 273 22.61 3.38 4.06
N GLY A 274 21.80 3.17 5.11
CA GLY A 274 20.37 2.92 4.95
C GLY A 274 19.59 4.10 4.36
N TYR A 275 19.98 5.34 4.69
CA TYR A 275 19.36 6.54 4.13
C TYR A 275 19.67 6.70 2.63
N TYR A 276 20.93 6.52 2.23
CA TYR A 276 21.35 6.61 0.84
C TYR A 276 20.85 5.43 -0.01
N GLU A 277 20.74 4.23 0.56
CA GLU A 277 20.09 3.08 -0.09
C GLU A 277 18.66 3.42 -0.50
N LEU A 278 17.87 3.99 0.42
CA LEU A 278 16.49 4.40 0.15
C LEU A 278 16.42 5.49 -0.93
N LEU A 279 17.26 6.53 -0.84
CA LEU A 279 17.29 7.58 -1.86
C LEU A 279 17.71 7.07 -3.23
N SER A 280 18.69 6.17 -3.27
CA SER A 280 19.14 5.56 -4.52
C SER A 280 18.00 4.77 -5.18
N GLY A 281 17.25 3.98 -4.39
CA GLY A 281 16.06 3.28 -4.89
C GLY A 281 14.93 4.23 -5.31
N ALA A 282 14.84 5.41 -4.72
CA ALA A 282 13.82 6.41 -5.00
C ALA A 282 14.18 7.41 -6.12
N GLY A 283 15.43 7.39 -6.62
CA GLY A 283 15.93 8.29 -7.66
C GLY A 283 16.44 9.65 -7.15
N GLY A 284 16.73 9.79 -5.86
CA GLY A 284 17.14 11.05 -5.23
C GLY A 284 15.96 12.04 -5.04
N PRO A 285 16.23 13.31 -4.71
CA PRO A 285 17.54 13.96 -4.65
C PRO A 285 18.41 13.50 -3.46
N PHE A 286 19.72 13.57 -3.64
CA PHE A 286 20.69 13.30 -2.57
C PHE A 286 21.00 14.58 -1.79
N PRO A 287 21.25 14.51 -0.47
CA PRO A 287 21.65 15.67 0.30
C PRO A 287 23.03 16.17 -0.18
N THR A 288 23.26 17.47 -0.08
CA THR A 288 24.49 18.12 -0.57
C THR A 288 25.75 17.72 0.22
N SER A 289 25.59 17.24 1.45
CA SER A 289 26.64 16.65 2.28
C SER A 289 26.06 15.52 3.14
N ALA A 290 26.86 14.49 3.39
CA ALA A 290 26.52 13.43 4.35
C ALA A 290 26.37 13.99 5.78
N ASP A 291 26.96 15.14 6.09
CA ASP A 291 26.84 15.78 7.42
C ASP A 291 25.39 16.11 7.78
N ILE A 292 24.55 16.38 6.78
CA ILE A 292 23.10 16.60 6.96
C ILE A 292 22.45 15.33 7.51
N VAL A 293 22.79 14.17 6.95
CA VAL A 293 22.28 12.86 7.38
C VAL A 293 22.85 12.47 8.75
N VAL A 294 24.12 12.82 9.01
CA VAL A 294 24.77 12.65 10.33
C VAL A 294 24.04 13.48 11.39
N GLU A 295 23.64 14.71 11.08
CA GLU A 295 22.88 15.58 11.99
C GLU A 295 21.51 14.96 12.34
N TYR A 296 20.84 14.34 11.37
CA TYR A 296 19.58 13.63 11.64
C TYR A 296 19.78 12.55 12.71
N PHE A 297 20.80 11.71 12.55
CA PHE A 297 21.10 10.65 13.51
C PHE A 297 21.65 11.17 14.84
N ARG A 298 22.40 12.28 14.83
CA ARG A 298 22.90 12.95 16.04
C ARG A 298 21.76 13.30 16.98
N ARG A 299 20.58 13.67 16.47
CA ARG A 299 19.40 13.94 17.32
C ARG A 299 18.90 12.71 18.07
N VAL A 300 18.88 11.54 17.42
CA VAL A 300 18.52 10.29 18.09
C VAL A 300 19.55 9.96 19.17
N ARG A 301 20.85 10.10 18.87
CA ARG A 301 21.92 9.89 19.85
C ARG A 301 21.81 10.84 21.05
N ASN A 302 21.59 12.12 20.80
CA ASN A 302 21.39 13.14 21.84
C ASN A 302 20.18 12.81 22.72
N TRP A 303 19.05 12.43 22.11
CA TRP A 303 17.85 12.09 22.88
C TRP A 303 18.02 10.80 23.70
N THR A 304 18.75 9.82 23.16
CA THR A 304 18.95 8.52 23.83
C THR A 304 20.12 8.50 24.81
N GLY A 305 20.99 9.51 24.79
CA GLY A 305 22.22 9.55 25.59
C GLY A 305 23.37 8.66 25.07
N PHE A 306 23.25 8.09 23.86
CA PHE A 306 24.27 7.24 23.25
C PHE A 306 25.21 8.06 22.36
N CYS A 307 26.12 8.80 22.99
CA CYS A 307 27.01 9.74 22.30
C CYS A 307 28.27 9.10 21.69
N GLY A 308 28.59 7.86 22.04
CA GLY A 308 29.77 7.15 21.57
C GLY A 308 29.69 6.66 20.12
N LEU A 309 30.80 6.08 19.64
CA LEU A 309 30.88 5.45 18.31
C LEU A 309 30.16 4.09 18.25
N ASP A 310 29.83 3.50 19.40
CA ASP A 310 29.22 2.18 19.51
C ASP A 310 27.80 2.11 18.92
N GLY A 311 27.17 3.27 18.66
CA GLY A 311 25.83 3.39 18.12
C GLY A 311 24.73 3.29 19.18
N VAL A 312 23.47 3.34 18.72
CA VAL A 312 22.27 3.30 19.58
C VAL A 312 21.75 1.86 19.62
N ARG A 313 21.57 1.31 20.83
CA ARG A 313 21.01 -0.04 21.04
C ARG A 313 19.52 -0.07 20.73
N TYR A 314 19.00 -1.25 20.35
CA TYR A 314 17.59 -1.45 20.02
C TYR A 314 16.60 -0.80 20.99
N GLN A 315 16.71 -1.07 22.30
CA GLN A 315 15.75 -0.55 23.28
C GLN A 315 15.69 0.98 23.27
N ALA A 316 16.85 1.65 23.26
CA ALA A 316 16.90 3.11 23.25
C ALA A 316 16.41 3.69 21.91
N PHE A 317 16.76 3.03 20.80
CA PHE A 317 16.34 3.44 19.47
C PHE A 317 14.82 3.31 19.29
N ALA A 318 14.22 2.18 19.70
CA ALA A 318 12.77 2.00 19.70
C ALA A 318 12.07 3.00 20.65
N TYR A 319 12.65 3.26 21.82
CA TYR A 319 12.12 4.22 22.79
C TYR A 319 12.04 5.64 22.22
N TYR A 320 13.00 6.05 21.38
CA TYR A 320 12.95 7.33 20.67
C TYR A 320 11.68 7.48 19.84
N PHE A 321 11.29 6.46 19.05
CA PHE A 321 10.10 6.54 18.20
C PHE A 321 8.79 6.57 18.98
N ASN A 322 8.75 6.02 20.20
CA ASN A 322 7.55 6.01 21.03
C ASN A 322 7.41 7.25 21.91
N TRP A 323 8.51 7.90 22.28
CA TRP A 323 8.49 8.87 23.40
C TRP A 323 9.20 10.20 23.12
N SER A 324 9.91 10.36 22.00
CA SER A 324 10.63 11.61 21.73
C SER A 324 9.74 12.84 21.54
N SER A 325 8.46 12.63 21.21
CA SER A 325 7.48 13.71 21.08
C SER A 325 6.97 14.26 22.41
N THR A 326 6.96 13.43 23.46
CA THR A 326 6.35 13.77 24.76
C THR A 326 7.38 14.01 25.84
N ASN A 327 8.58 13.45 25.71
CA ASN A 327 9.65 13.57 26.67
C ASN A 327 10.85 14.33 26.07
N SER A 328 11.20 15.46 26.68
CA SER A 328 12.46 16.15 26.42
C SER A 328 13.58 15.50 27.25
N TYR A 329 14.36 14.64 26.62
CA TYR A 329 15.63 14.14 27.18
C TYR A 329 16.84 14.59 26.34
N PRO A 330 17.08 15.89 26.12
CA PRO A 330 18.28 16.29 25.40
C PRO A 330 19.51 16.04 26.28
N VAL A 331 20.23 14.95 26.03
CA VAL A 331 21.64 14.84 26.40
C VAL A 331 22.43 15.50 25.27
N ILE A 332 23.26 16.49 25.61
CA ILE A 332 24.14 17.11 24.62
C ILE A 332 25.31 16.15 24.42
N CYS A 333 25.36 15.46 23.28
CA CYS A 333 26.56 14.74 22.89
C CYS A 333 27.64 15.72 22.45
N PRO A 334 28.88 15.57 22.95
CA PRO A 334 29.99 16.44 22.59
C PRO A 334 30.42 16.30 21.12
#